data_AF-A0A1Z3N4P1-F1
#
_entry.id   AF-A0A1Z3N4P1-F1
#
_cell.length_a   1.000
_cell.length_b   1.000
_cell.length_c   1.000
_cell.angle_alpha   90.00
_cell.angle_beta   90.00
_cell.angle_gamma   90.00
#
_symmetry.space_group_name_H-M   'P 1'
#
loop_
_entity.id
_entity.type
_entity.pdbx_description
1 polymer ?
#
loop_
_entity_poly.entity_id
_entity_poly.type
_entity_poly.pdbx_seq_one_letter_code
_entity_poly.pdbx_strand_id
1 'polypeptide(L)'
;MQKNRFKTLLMISSTFALTLAAAGCYFDAGFGQLLQNVHASPTPVSQEHKEAAELFIQLNEKHNFFAARYKGCHIERNAVLCKSFYKDKSAAGKDKDTRLKAAQLTKLIRQQKWTELSNTSESESVRAVSTLSNKDRHNLTEHILNDKTCISPHLATAIAFKLEEKLPDAKVLSTVRALYARTFDCSTDKEFSDLGLYRGGLFEIWQDNPEQATDFLKKLSTLSKDIALTSRAQFWMNHAAREQGKSVSANTMEDHFTSFPLSYHILTDYATMEDGPYQTVSDLREQRMQTRSSFEDLNGAIQLVEHFMAQQKDALAKRTLEFIDYAELAEAEPGFQLYVATLLAKFDDMNHQRFMVLSRLFQNHPQFKTLKNLNIYYPLAFEDLVIKHHRDQDPFLLLSLIRQESSFNPNTKSPVGATGLMQIMPRTAKDLKKRVVTDKELLDPSSNIQLGARYFAALVKEFKNDHMKALASYNAGSGNVRKWMKRYPVENPLLFVDLIPFDETREYVAGILRNQYWYSKLYPELLVTPQMASQTSAQK
;
A
#
# COMPACT_ATOMS: atom_id res chain seq x y z
N MET A 1 -46.19 14.87 -5.21
CA MET A 1 -45.17 15.83 -4.72
C MET A 1 -44.09 15.07 -3.97
N GLN A 2 -42.82 15.50 -4.07
CA GLN A 2 -41.61 14.89 -3.47
C GLN A 2 -41.08 13.58 -4.09
N LYS A 3 -40.59 13.67 -5.33
CA LYS A 3 -39.54 12.80 -5.90
C LYS A 3 -38.96 13.51 -7.13
N ASN A 4 -38.21 14.61 -6.94
CA ASN A 4 -37.36 15.20 -8.01
C ASN A 4 -36.42 16.35 -7.59
N ARG A 5 -36.15 16.59 -6.29
CA ARG A 5 -35.24 17.68 -5.88
C ARG A 5 -33.76 17.28 -5.66
N PHE A 6 -33.38 16.02 -5.85
CA PHE A 6 -31.98 15.57 -5.71
C PHE A 6 -31.18 15.54 -7.01
N LYS A 7 -31.82 15.72 -8.18
CA LYS A 7 -31.13 15.83 -9.49
C LYS A 7 -30.69 17.26 -9.83
N THR A 8 -31.21 18.27 -9.15
CA THR A 8 -30.94 19.68 -9.48
C THR A 8 -29.73 20.26 -8.73
N LEU A 9 -29.31 19.71 -7.58
CA LEU A 9 -28.09 20.16 -6.90
C LEU A 9 -26.80 19.53 -7.44
N LEU A 10 -26.87 18.33 -8.03
CA LEU A 10 -25.73 17.72 -8.72
C LEU A 10 -25.47 18.33 -10.11
N MET A 11 -26.39 19.13 -10.65
CA MET A 11 -26.20 19.81 -11.94
C MET A 11 -25.35 21.09 -11.85
N ILE A 12 -25.14 21.64 -10.65
CA ILE A 12 -24.47 22.95 -10.49
C ILE A 12 -22.94 22.83 -10.43
N SER A 13 -22.38 21.67 -10.04
CA SER A 13 -20.93 21.40 -10.16
C SER A 13 -20.56 20.85 -11.55
N SER A 14 -21.48 20.18 -12.23
CA SER A 14 -21.26 19.70 -13.60
C SER A 14 -21.36 20.82 -14.64
N THR A 15 -22.14 21.88 -14.41
CA THR A 15 -22.24 22.98 -15.39
C THR A 15 -20.93 23.75 -15.49
N PHE A 16 -20.18 23.96 -14.40
CA PHE A 16 -18.88 24.66 -14.43
C PHE A 16 -17.77 23.83 -15.10
N ALA A 17 -17.76 22.51 -14.85
CA ALA A 17 -16.88 21.58 -15.57
C ALA A 17 -17.26 21.45 -17.06
N LEU A 18 -18.56 21.50 -17.39
CA LEU A 18 -19.04 21.57 -18.77
C LEU A 18 -18.80 22.95 -19.41
N THR A 19 -18.74 24.05 -18.67
CA THR A 19 -18.40 25.37 -19.24
C THR A 19 -16.90 25.46 -19.53
N LEU A 20 -16.05 24.87 -18.68
CA LEU A 20 -14.62 24.74 -18.95
C LEU A 20 -14.32 23.75 -20.10
N ALA A 21 -15.06 22.64 -20.18
CA ALA A 21 -14.97 21.69 -21.30
C ALA A 21 -15.54 22.27 -22.60
N ALA A 22 -16.65 23.03 -22.55
CA ALA A 22 -17.21 23.72 -23.72
C ALA A 22 -16.34 24.89 -24.18
N ALA A 23 -15.67 25.59 -23.26
CA ALA A 23 -14.67 26.62 -23.60
C ALA A 23 -13.42 26.00 -24.25
N GLY A 24 -13.06 24.76 -23.90
CA GLY A 24 -12.00 24.00 -24.58
C GLY A 24 -12.40 23.43 -25.95
N CYS A 25 -13.69 23.23 -26.22
CA CYS A 25 -14.18 22.66 -27.47
C CYS A 25 -14.61 23.70 -28.53
N TYR A 26 -14.79 24.98 -28.17
CA TYR A 26 -15.11 26.06 -29.10
C TYR A 26 -13.91 26.99 -29.37
N PHE A 27 -12.80 26.42 -29.81
CA PHE A 27 -11.70 27.22 -30.40
C PHE A 27 -11.96 27.41 -31.90
N ASP A 28 -12.94 28.26 -32.22
CA ASP A 28 -12.99 28.98 -33.51
C ASP A 28 -13.90 30.25 -33.48
N ALA A 29 -14.34 30.71 -32.31
CA ALA A 29 -15.10 31.95 -32.16
C ALA A 29 -14.52 32.81 -31.02
N GLY A 30 -14.40 34.11 -31.25
CA GLY A 30 -13.49 35.00 -30.52
C GLY A 30 -13.73 35.18 -29.02
N PHE A 31 -12.63 35.46 -28.34
CA PHE A 31 -12.44 35.60 -26.88
C PHE A 31 -13.41 36.55 -26.15
N GLY A 32 -13.99 37.55 -26.84
CA GLY A 32 -14.91 38.52 -26.24
C GLY A 32 -16.27 37.95 -25.80
N GLN A 33 -16.70 36.82 -26.39
CA GLN A 33 -18.02 36.24 -26.12
C GLN A 33 -18.08 35.48 -24.78
N LEU A 34 -16.95 35.00 -24.27
CA LEU A 34 -16.88 34.16 -23.06
C LEU A 34 -17.12 34.98 -21.77
N LEU A 35 -16.55 36.19 -21.70
CA LEU A 35 -16.75 37.14 -20.60
C LEU A 35 -18.21 37.61 -20.48
N GLN A 36 -18.87 37.83 -21.63
CA GLN A 36 -20.30 38.18 -21.65
C GLN A 36 -21.17 37.04 -21.12
N ASN A 37 -20.82 35.77 -21.39
CA ASN A 37 -21.58 34.61 -20.93
C ASN A 37 -21.40 34.31 -19.43
N VAL A 38 -20.22 34.61 -18.85
CA VAL A 38 -19.99 34.50 -17.39
C VAL A 38 -20.75 35.58 -16.62
N HIS A 39 -20.86 36.79 -17.17
CA HIS A 39 -21.67 37.86 -16.58
C HIS A 39 -23.19 37.70 -16.82
N ALA A 40 -23.61 37.01 -17.88
CA ALA A 40 -25.01 36.84 -18.25
C ALA A 40 -25.69 35.55 -17.71
N SER A 41 -24.99 34.69 -16.97
CA SER A 41 -25.58 33.43 -16.45
C SER A 41 -26.66 33.71 -15.39
N PRO A 42 -27.90 33.18 -15.54
CA PRO A 42 -29.00 33.39 -14.60
C PRO A 42 -28.92 32.51 -13.34
N THR A 43 -27.83 31.77 -13.16
CA THR A 43 -27.59 30.91 -11.99
C THR A 43 -26.65 31.64 -11.02
N PRO A 44 -26.90 31.61 -9.70
CA PRO A 44 -26.04 32.28 -8.73
C PRO A 44 -24.69 31.55 -8.65
N VAL A 45 -23.76 31.96 -9.50
CA VAL A 45 -22.34 31.62 -9.42
C VAL A 45 -21.77 32.45 -8.27
N SER A 46 -21.20 31.80 -7.25
CA SER A 46 -20.61 32.53 -6.12
C SER A 46 -19.50 33.46 -6.62
N GLN A 47 -19.30 34.59 -5.94
CA GLN A 47 -18.28 35.58 -6.30
C GLN A 47 -16.89 34.94 -6.45
N GLU A 48 -16.57 33.96 -5.60
CA GLU A 48 -15.34 33.17 -5.67
C GLU A 48 -15.15 32.42 -7.00
N HIS A 49 -16.22 31.90 -7.60
CA HIS A 49 -16.14 31.21 -8.89
C HIS A 49 -15.92 32.19 -10.06
N LYS A 50 -16.44 33.42 -9.96
CA LYS A 50 -16.19 34.48 -10.95
C LYS A 50 -14.75 34.96 -10.88
N GLU A 51 -14.26 35.20 -9.67
CA GLU A 51 -12.86 35.57 -9.43
C GLU A 51 -11.90 34.47 -9.87
N ALA A 52 -12.22 33.19 -9.62
CA ALA A 52 -11.42 32.07 -10.08
C ALA A 52 -11.38 31.96 -11.61
N ALA A 53 -12.50 32.25 -12.30
CA ALA A 53 -12.56 32.26 -13.75
C ALA A 53 -11.77 33.43 -14.38
N GLU A 54 -11.87 34.63 -13.79
CA GLU A 54 -11.10 35.81 -14.24
C GLU A 54 -9.59 35.61 -14.05
N LEU A 55 -9.19 35.03 -12.91
CA LEU A 55 -7.79 34.72 -12.63
C LEU A 55 -7.27 33.61 -13.56
N PHE A 56 -8.09 32.60 -13.84
CA PHE A 56 -7.80 31.53 -14.80
C PHE A 56 -7.57 32.09 -16.21
N ILE A 57 -8.36 33.08 -16.63
CA ILE A 57 -8.22 33.76 -17.92
C ILE A 57 -6.91 34.56 -17.97
N GLN A 58 -6.62 35.38 -16.95
CA GLN A 58 -5.40 36.19 -16.89
C GLN A 58 -4.11 35.35 -16.91
N LEU A 59 -4.13 34.20 -16.23
CA LEU A 59 -2.97 33.30 -16.19
C LEU A 59 -2.79 32.54 -17.52
N ASN A 60 -3.86 32.16 -18.19
CA ASN A 60 -3.79 31.51 -19.50
C ASN A 60 -3.31 32.49 -20.60
N GLU A 61 -3.70 33.76 -20.54
CA GLU A 61 -3.21 34.81 -21.46
C GLU A 61 -1.71 35.10 -21.29
N LYS A 62 -1.21 35.05 -20.05
CA LYS A 62 0.18 35.35 -19.74
C LYS A 62 1.14 34.17 -19.98
N HIS A 63 0.65 32.93 -19.89
CA HIS A 63 1.49 31.72 -19.87
C HIS A 63 1.12 30.65 -20.91
N ASN A 64 0.08 30.86 -21.73
CA ASN A 64 -0.34 29.95 -22.81
C ASN A 64 -0.61 28.50 -22.34
N PHE A 65 -1.24 28.38 -21.17
CA PHE A 65 -1.31 27.19 -20.32
C PHE A 65 -2.03 25.98 -20.96
N PHE A 66 -3.04 26.19 -21.82
CA PHE A 66 -3.89 25.08 -22.33
C PHE A 66 -3.92 24.91 -23.86
N ALA A 67 -3.29 25.78 -24.66
CA ALA A 67 -3.27 25.65 -26.12
C ALA A 67 -2.56 24.35 -26.61
N ALA A 68 -1.65 23.80 -25.81
CA ALA A 68 -0.96 22.54 -26.10
C ALA A 68 -1.75 21.28 -25.68
N ARG A 69 -2.64 21.38 -24.68
CA ARG A 69 -3.18 20.21 -23.96
C ARG A 69 -4.46 19.63 -24.56
N TYR A 70 -5.13 20.33 -25.48
CA TYR A 70 -6.41 19.89 -26.07
C TYR A 70 -6.30 19.16 -27.43
N LYS A 71 -5.12 19.04 -28.02
CA LYS A 71 -4.93 18.20 -29.23
C LYS A 71 -4.94 16.68 -28.96
N GLY A 72 -5.11 16.24 -27.71
CA GLY A 72 -4.94 14.83 -27.34
C GLY A 72 -5.79 14.33 -26.17
N CYS A 73 -7.04 14.78 -26.03
CA CYS A 73 -7.93 14.30 -24.97
C CYS A 73 -8.40 12.85 -25.25
N HIS A 74 -7.56 11.87 -24.95
CA HIS A 74 -7.99 10.50 -24.69
C HIS A 74 -8.30 10.36 -23.19
N ILE A 75 -9.60 10.31 -22.89
CA ILE A 75 -10.22 10.09 -21.57
C ILE A 75 -9.71 8.81 -20.84
N GLU A 76 -8.90 7.97 -21.49
CA GLU A 76 -8.35 6.74 -20.90
C GLU A 76 -7.05 6.92 -20.07
N ARG A 77 -6.31 8.03 -20.21
CA ARG A 77 -4.98 8.16 -19.56
C ARG A 77 -5.04 8.50 -18.06
N ASN A 78 -6.06 9.22 -17.59
CA ASN A 78 -6.23 9.52 -16.15
C ASN A 78 -6.77 8.35 -15.34
N ALA A 79 -7.18 7.27 -16.01
CA ALA A 79 -7.51 6.02 -15.33
C ALA A 79 -6.27 5.28 -14.84
N VAL A 80 -5.03 5.70 -15.19
CA VAL A 80 -3.79 4.90 -15.01
C VAL A 80 -3.08 5.12 -13.67
N LEU A 81 -3.35 6.17 -12.90
CA LEU A 81 -2.56 6.47 -11.69
C LEU A 81 -3.26 6.17 -10.36
N CYS A 82 -4.57 5.90 -10.38
CA CYS A 82 -5.18 5.08 -9.32
C CYS A 82 -4.86 3.58 -9.49
N LYS A 83 -4.29 3.14 -10.63
CA LYS A 83 -4.03 1.72 -10.94
C LYS A 83 -2.82 1.13 -10.23
N SER A 84 -1.88 1.96 -9.77
CA SER A 84 -0.64 1.47 -9.16
C SER A 84 -0.80 1.09 -7.69
N PHE A 85 -1.93 1.43 -7.05
CA PHE A 85 -2.19 1.05 -5.65
C PHE A 85 -3.60 0.50 -5.38
N TYR A 86 -4.60 0.84 -6.19
CA TYR A 86 -5.76 -0.04 -6.39
C TYR A 86 -5.52 -0.79 -7.69
N LYS A 87 -5.59 -2.13 -7.70
CA LYS A 87 -5.55 -2.97 -8.91
C LYS A 87 -6.34 -2.31 -10.05
N ASP A 88 -5.62 -1.54 -10.84
CA ASP A 88 -5.46 -1.68 -12.25
C ASP A 88 -6.80 -1.93 -12.99
N LYS A 89 -7.45 -0.85 -13.46
CA LYS A 89 -8.42 -0.94 -14.57
C LYS A 89 -7.75 -1.41 -15.88
N SER A 90 -6.40 -1.49 -15.97
CA SER A 90 -5.70 -2.31 -16.97
C SER A 90 -5.53 -3.75 -16.47
N ALA A 91 -5.59 -4.01 -15.16
CA ALA A 91 -5.79 -5.34 -14.61
C ALA A 91 -7.22 -5.83 -14.68
N ALA A 92 -8.24 -5.02 -14.96
CA ALA A 92 -9.47 -5.61 -15.47
C ALA A 92 -9.19 -6.33 -16.81
N GLY A 93 -8.29 -5.78 -17.64
CA GLY A 93 -7.78 -6.38 -18.87
C GLY A 93 -6.72 -7.47 -18.65
N LYS A 94 -5.69 -7.23 -17.82
CA LYS A 94 -4.64 -8.19 -17.46
C LYS A 94 -5.20 -9.31 -16.61
N ASP A 95 -6.06 -9.08 -15.62
CA ASP A 95 -6.76 -10.14 -14.88
C ASP A 95 -7.72 -10.89 -15.80
N LYS A 96 -8.35 -10.25 -16.81
CA LYS A 96 -9.13 -10.99 -17.82
C LYS A 96 -8.23 -11.85 -18.71
N ASP A 97 -7.09 -11.35 -19.15
CA ASP A 97 -6.10 -12.10 -19.93
C ASP A 97 -5.48 -13.24 -19.12
N THR A 98 -5.00 -12.96 -17.91
CA THR A 98 -4.54 -13.94 -16.91
C THR A 98 -5.62 -14.97 -16.61
N ARG A 99 -6.90 -14.59 -16.46
CA ARG A 99 -8.00 -15.55 -16.30
C ARG A 99 -8.15 -16.45 -17.52
N LEU A 100 -8.05 -15.89 -18.72
CA LEU A 100 -8.18 -16.64 -19.98
C LEU A 100 -7.03 -17.63 -20.14
N LYS A 101 -5.80 -17.18 -19.92
CA LYS A 101 -4.59 -18.00 -19.96
C LYS A 101 -4.58 -19.05 -18.86
N ALA A 102 -4.99 -18.72 -17.64
CA ALA A 102 -5.14 -19.70 -16.57
C ALA A 102 -6.20 -20.78 -16.90
N ALA A 103 -7.30 -20.41 -17.56
CA ALA A 103 -8.32 -21.36 -18.01
C ALA A 103 -7.78 -22.27 -19.12
N GLN A 104 -6.99 -21.73 -20.05
CA GLN A 104 -6.28 -22.51 -21.07
C GLN A 104 -5.28 -23.48 -20.42
N LEU A 105 -4.47 -23.00 -19.48
CA LEU A 105 -3.52 -23.79 -18.71
C LEU A 105 -4.21 -24.94 -17.97
N THR A 106 -5.35 -24.65 -17.32
CA THR A 106 -6.20 -25.65 -16.67
C THR A 106 -6.67 -26.73 -17.65
N LYS A 107 -7.07 -26.35 -18.87
CA LYS A 107 -7.49 -27.29 -19.92
C LYS A 107 -6.34 -28.19 -20.36
N LEU A 108 -5.15 -27.62 -20.59
CA LEU A 108 -3.97 -28.37 -20.99
C LEU A 108 -3.55 -29.39 -19.92
N ILE A 109 -3.57 -28.98 -18.64
CA ILE A 109 -3.26 -29.86 -17.50
C ILE A 109 -4.25 -31.03 -17.43
N ARG A 110 -5.57 -30.77 -17.57
CA ARG A 110 -6.59 -31.83 -17.58
C ARG A 110 -6.41 -32.82 -18.74
N GLN A 111 -5.92 -32.32 -19.87
CA GLN A 111 -5.61 -33.10 -21.06
C GLN A 111 -4.22 -33.76 -21.01
N GLN A 112 -3.43 -33.52 -19.95
CA GLN A 112 -2.07 -34.03 -19.78
C GLN A 112 -1.13 -33.65 -20.93
N LYS A 113 -1.34 -32.48 -21.54
CA LYS A 113 -0.51 -31.92 -22.62
C LYS A 113 0.72 -31.22 -22.04
N TRP A 114 1.60 -31.99 -21.40
CA TRP A 114 2.67 -31.44 -20.56
C TRP A 114 3.69 -30.57 -21.31
N THR A 115 4.01 -30.92 -22.56
CA THR A 115 4.94 -30.17 -23.40
C THR A 115 4.41 -28.79 -23.82
N GLU A 116 3.11 -28.54 -23.67
CA GLU A 116 2.47 -27.25 -23.97
C GLU A 116 2.40 -26.33 -22.73
N LEU A 117 3.00 -26.72 -21.60
CA LEU A 117 2.91 -26.00 -20.32
C LEU A 117 4.09 -25.06 -20.02
N SER A 118 4.90 -24.72 -21.03
CA SER A 118 6.03 -23.79 -20.88
C SER A 118 5.60 -22.32 -20.95
N ASN A 119 6.50 -21.41 -20.57
CA ASN A 119 6.30 -19.95 -20.62
C ASN A 119 5.06 -19.46 -19.85
N THR A 120 4.74 -20.09 -18.72
CA THR A 120 3.66 -19.63 -17.84
C THR A 120 4.16 -18.52 -16.93
N SER A 121 3.28 -17.63 -16.48
CA SER A 121 3.57 -16.73 -15.38
C SER A 121 3.10 -17.29 -14.03
N GLU A 122 3.63 -16.75 -12.95
CA GLU A 122 3.24 -17.09 -11.58
C GLU A 122 1.73 -16.93 -11.34
N SER A 123 1.17 -15.79 -11.76
CA SER A 123 -0.25 -15.47 -11.55
C SER A 123 -1.20 -16.41 -12.31
N GLU A 124 -0.82 -16.82 -13.53
CA GLU A 124 -1.58 -17.75 -14.35
C GLU A 124 -1.55 -19.15 -13.73
N SER A 125 -0.36 -19.59 -13.30
CA SER A 125 -0.14 -20.90 -12.68
C SER A 125 -0.90 -21.05 -11.38
N VAL A 126 -0.78 -20.10 -10.44
CA VAL A 126 -1.52 -20.12 -9.17
C VAL A 126 -3.03 -20.16 -9.41
N ARG A 127 -3.53 -19.33 -10.34
CA ARG A 127 -4.95 -19.32 -10.69
C ARG A 127 -5.39 -20.64 -11.31
N ALA A 128 -4.65 -21.20 -12.27
CA ALA A 128 -4.99 -22.46 -12.91
C ALA A 128 -5.08 -23.60 -11.89
N VAL A 129 -4.02 -23.77 -11.08
CA VAL A 129 -3.92 -24.81 -10.05
C VAL A 129 -5.03 -24.72 -9.02
N SER A 130 -5.47 -23.51 -8.65
CA SER A 130 -6.56 -23.31 -7.70
C SER A 130 -7.91 -23.89 -8.14
N THR A 131 -8.10 -24.09 -9.45
CA THR A 131 -9.35 -24.59 -10.06
C THR A 131 -9.30 -26.08 -10.45
N LEU A 132 -8.15 -26.72 -10.28
CA LEU A 132 -7.95 -28.12 -10.59
C LEU A 132 -8.61 -29.04 -9.55
N SER A 133 -9.08 -30.20 -10.01
CA SER A 133 -9.54 -31.25 -9.11
C SER A 133 -8.36 -31.82 -8.29
N ASN A 134 -8.64 -32.57 -7.22
CA ASN A 134 -7.59 -33.28 -6.48
C ASN A 134 -6.81 -34.25 -7.38
N LYS A 135 -7.50 -34.94 -8.30
CA LYS A 135 -6.90 -35.88 -9.24
C LYS A 135 -5.95 -35.17 -10.21
N ASP A 136 -6.39 -34.05 -10.80
CA ASP A 136 -5.56 -33.32 -11.76
C ASP A 136 -4.33 -32.71 -11.09
N ARG A 137 -4.46 -32.20 -9.85
CA ARG A 137 -3.32 -31.71 -9.07
C ARG A 137 -2.32 -32.81 -8.77
N HIS A 138 -2.79 -34.01 -8.42
CA HIS A 138 -1.92 -35.16 -8.19
C HIS A 138 -1.17 -35.55 -9.48
N ASN A 139 -1.87 -35.68 -10.61
CA ASN A 139 -1.23 -36.00 -11.89
C ASN A 139 -0.17 -34.97 -12.29
N LEU A 140 -0.46 -33.68 -12.11
CA LEU A 140 0.51 -32.61 -12.37
C LEU A 140 1.70 -32.64 -11.40
N THR A 141 1.45 -32.96 -10.13
CA THR A 141 2.52 -33.12 -9.12
C THR A 141 3.49 -34.23 -9.53
N GLU A 142 2.97 -35.43 -9.83
CA GLU A 142 3.76 -36.57 -10.28
C GLU A 142 4.56 -36.23 -11.54
N HIS A 143 3.95 -35.51 -12.48
CA HIS A 143 4.65 -35.10 -13.68
C HIS A 143 5.81 -34.14 -13.38
N ILE A 144 5.58 -33.07 -12.62
CA ILE A 144 6.61 -32.06 -12.27
C ILE A 144 7.80 -32.69 -11.52
N LEU A 145 7.52 -33.62 -10.59
CA LEU A 145 8.57 -34.25 -9.80
C LEU A 145 9.42 -35.22 -10.62
N ASN A 146 8.87 -35.82 -11.68
CA ASN A 146 9.57 -36.77 -12.56
C ASN A 146 10.17 -36.11 -13.82
N ASP A 147 9.67 -34.94 -14.22
CA ASP A 147 10.14 -34.22 -15.39
C ASP A 147 11.51 -33.61 -15.17
N LYS A 148 12.53 -34.04 -15.92
CA LYS A 148 13.89 -33.48 -15.87
C LYS A 148 14.07 -32.21 -16.70
N THR A 149 13.09 -31.82 -17.51
CA THR A 149 13.22 -30.73 -18.49
C THR A 149 12.87 -29.35 -17.94
N CYS A 150 12.34 -29.27 -16.72
CA CYS A 150 11.96 -28.02 -16.04
C CYS A 150 10.89 -27.24 -16.83
N ILE A 151 9.75 -27.88 -17.10
CA ILE A 151 8.65 -27.28 -17.88
C ILE A 151 8.26 -25.86 -17.44
N SER A 152 8.09 -25.63 -16.14
CA SER A 152 7.98 -24.27 -15.59
C SER A 152 8.16 -24.24 -14.07
N PRO A 153 9.08 -23.40 -13.52
CA PRO A 153 9.19 -23.20 -12.08
C PRO A 153 7.89 -22.64 -11.46
N HIS A 154 7.11 -21.87 -12.23
CA HIS A 154 5.84 -21.30 -11.76
C HIS A 154 4.77 -22.35 -11.45
N LEU A 155 4.71 -23.43 -12.24
CA LEU A 155 3.77 -24.53 -12.00
C LEU A 155 4.15 -25.35 -10.76
N ALA A 156 5.44 -25.61 -10.57
CA ALA A 156 5.96 -26.23 -9.36
C ALA A 156 5.59 -25.41 -8.12
N THR A 157 5.85 -24.09 -8.18
CA THR A 157 5.46 -23.14 -7.13
C THR A 157 3.95 -23.16 -6.86
N ALA A 158 3.13 -23.09 -7.89
CA ALA A 158 1.68 -23.00 -7.75
C ALA A 158 1.08 -24.26 -7.09
N ILE A 159 1.59 -25.45 -7.44
CA ILE A 159 1.18 -26.71 -6.80
C ILE A 159 1.67 -26.75 -5.36
N ALA A 160 2.94 -26.41 -5.08
CA ALA A 160 3.49 -26.38 -3.73
C ALA A 160 2.64 -25.49 -2.82
N PHE A 161 2.44 -24.24 -3.25
CA PHE A 161 1.66 -23.23 -2.54
C PHE A 161 0.20 -23.68 -2.30
N LYS A 162 -0.41 -24.37 -3.26
CA LYS A 162 -1.77 -24.90 -3.08
C LYS A 162 -1.81 -26.09 -2.12
N LEU A 163 -0.80 -26.94 -2.13
CA LEU A 163 -0.70 -28.08 -1.22
C LEU A 163 -0.44 -27.66 0.22
N GLU A 164 0.17 -26.50 0.45
CA GLU A 164 0.33 -25.94 1.79
C GLU A 164 -0.99 -25.83 2.56
N GLU A 165 -2.13 -25.75 1.88
CA GLU A 165 -3.45 -25.72 2.53
C GLU A 165 -3.75 -26.91 3.44
N LYS A 166 -3.03 -28.02 3.23
CA LYS A 166 -3.15 -29.26 4.00
C LYS A 166 -2.04 -29.47 5.03
N LEU A 167 -1.10 -28.53 5.17
CA LEU A 167 -0.11 -28.60 6.24
C LEU A 167 -0.79 -28.54 7.61
N PRO A 168 -0.22 -29.17 8.64
CA PRO A 168 1.12 -29.78 8.70
C PRO A 168 1.14 -31.30 8.42
N ASP A 169 0.23 -31.83 7.59
CA ASP A 169 0.26 -33.26 7.21
C ASP A 169 1.64 -33.67 6.66
N ALA A 170 2.27 -34.68 7.28
CA ALA A 170 3.64 -35.08 7.00
C ALA A 170 3.86 -35.58 5.56
N LYS A 171 2.87 -36.24 4.94
CA LYS A 171 2.96 -36.70 3.53
C LYS A 171 2.87 -35.52 2.57
N VAL A 172 2.04 -34.53 2.91
CA VAL A 172 1.94 -33.29 2.14
C VAL A 172 3.23 -32.49 2.27
N LEU A 173 3.80 -32.41 3.48
CA LEU A 173 5.01 -31.67 3.78
C LEU A 173 6.19 -32.10 2.91
N SER A 174 6.47 -33.40 2.80
CA SER A 174 7.56 -33.91 1.95
C SER A 174 7.33 -33.60 0.47
N THR A 175 6.08 -33.64 0.02
CA THR A 175 5.69 -33.29 -1.35
C THR A 175 5.87 -31.79 -1.63
N VAL A 176 5.47 -30.93 -0.70
CA VAL A 176 5.64 -29.47 -0.79
C VAL A 176 7.12 -29.11 -0.85
N ARG A 177 7.96 -29.72 0.01
CA ARG A 177 9.42 -29.56 -0.03
C ARG A 177 9.99 -29.94 -1.39
N ALA A 178 9.64 -31.11 -1.91
CA ALA A 178 10.13 -31.59 -3.20
C ALA A 178 9.73 -30.64 -4.34
N LEU A 179 8.51 -30.09 -4.32
CA LEU A 179 8.07 -29.13 -5.33
C LEU A 179 8.80 -27.80 -5.23
N TYR A 180 9.04 -27.27 -4.02
CA TYR A 180 9.87 -26.07 -3.87
C TYR A 180 11.31 -26.31 -4.31
N ALA A 181 11.88 -27.50 -4.06
CA ALA A 181 13.18 -27.88 -4.60
C ALA A 181 13.18 -27.88 -6.14
N ARG A 182 12.12 -28.37 -6.80
CA ARG A 182 11.97 -28.23 -8.26
C ARG A 182 11.85 -26.78 -8.70
N THR A 183 11.12 -25.93 -7.98
CA THR A 183 11.12 -24.48 -8.26
C THR A 183 12.54 -23.91 -8.20
N PHE A 184 13.30 -24.24 -7.17
CA PHE A 184 14.68 -23.78 -7.02
C PHE A 184 15.56 -24.26 -8.17
N ASP A 185 15.59 -25.56 -8.45
CA ASP A 185 16.40 -26.16 -9.52
C ASP A 185 16.09 -25.55 -10.88
N CYS A 186 14.80 -25.35 -11.17
CA CYS A 186 14.32 -24.86 -12.46
C CYS A 186 14.38 -23.33 -12.61
N SER A 187 14.67 -22.59 -11.53
CA SER A 187 14.82 -21.13 -11.60
C SER A 187 16.18 -20.73 -12.19
N THR A 188 16.16 -19.84 -13.18
CA THR A 188 17.33 -19.32 -13.92
C THR A 188 17.27 -17.79 -14.00
N ASP A 189 18.26 -17.16 -14.63
CA ASP A 189 18.25 -15.73 -14.97
C ASP A 189 17.14 -15.34 -15.97
N LYS A 190 16.64 -16.30 -16.75
CA LYS A 190 15.61 -16.08 -17.78
C LYS A 190 14.19 -16.37 -17.30
N GLU A 191 14.03 -17.37 -16.43
CA GLU A 191 12.73 -17.79 -15.90
C GLU A 191 12.89 -18.26 -14.45
N PHE A 192 12.17 -17.63 -13.52
CA PHE A 192 12.19 -17.96 -12.09
C PHE A 192 10.89 -17.52 -11.44
N SER A 193 10.59 -18.03 -10.23
CA SER A 193 9.39 -17.69 -9.47
C SER A 193 9.76 -16.99 -8.16
N ASP A 194 9.45 -15.70 -8.08
CA ASP A 194 9.64 -14.87 -6.87
C ASP A 194 8.91 -15.49 -5.67
N LEU A 195 7.61 -15.81 -5.83
CA LEU A 195 6.83 -16.45 -4.77
C LEU A 195 7.46 -17.78 -4.37
N GLY A 196 7.87 -18.59 -5.33
CA GLY A 196 8.36 -19.92 -5.03
C GLY A 196 9.72 -19.94 -4.35
N LEU A 197 10.63 -19.06 -4.76
CA LEU A 197 11.92 -18.92 -4.10
C LEU A 197 11.75 -18.38 -2.67
N TYR A 198 10.89 -17.36 -2.49
CA TYR A 198 10.61 -16.80 -1.17
C TYR A 198 9.92 -17.81 -0.25
N ARG A 199 8.84 -18.45 -0.72
CA ARG A 199 8.09 -19.45 0.03
C ARG A 199 8.94 -20.67 0.37
N GLY A 200 9.75 -21.14 -0.58
CA GLY A 200 10.70 -22.23 -0.33
C GLY A 200 11.70 -21.89 0.77
N GLY A 201 12.27 -20.68 0.75
CA GLY A 201 13.16 -20.20 1.81
C GLY A 201 12.47 -20.15 3.18
N LEU A 202 11.29 -19.55 3.28
CA LEU A 202 10.52 -19.51 4.53
C LEU A 202 10.09 -20.91 5.02
N PHE A 203 9.75 -21.79 4.08
CA PHE A 203 9.38 -23.17 4.38
C PHE A 203 10.56 -23.90 5.00
N GLU A 204 11.77 -23.75 4.48
CA GLU A 204 12.96 -24.35 5.07
C GLU A 204 13.34 -23.73 6.42
N ILE A 205 13.11 -22.43 6.63
CA ILE A 205 13.24 -21.82 7.98
C ILE A 205 12.25 -22.45 8.96
N TRP A 206 11.00 -22.61 8.55
CA TRP A 206 9.99 -23.27 9.37
C TRP A 206 10.34 -24.72 9.69
N GLN A 207 11.01 -25.41 8.76
CA GLN A 207 11.46 -26.78 8.92
C GLN A 207 12.86 -26.92 9.54
N ASP A 208 13.38 -25.84 10.14
CA ASP A 208 14.67 -25.82 10.83
C ASP A 208 15.84 -26.27 9.92
N ASN A 209 15.85 -25.81 8.68
CA ASN A 209 16.87 -26.09 7.67
C ASN A 209 17.49 -24.80 7.13
N PRO A 210 18.32 -24.11 7.94
CA PRO A 210 18.80 -22.76 7.64
C PRO A 210 19.78 -22.70 6.46
N GLU A 211 20.49 -23.78 6.14
CA GLU A 211 21.39 -23.85 4.98
C GLU A 211 20.59 -23.79 3.68
N GLN A 212 19.61 -24.70 3.52
CA GLN A 212 18.76 -24.70 2.34
C GLN A 212 17.95 -23.41 2.23
N ALA A 213 17.44 -22.88 3.35
CA ALA A 213 16.77 -21.59 3.36
C ALA A 213 17.64 -20.47 2.80
N THR A 214 18.93 -20.43 3.19
CA THR A 214 19.89 -19.43 2.72
C THR A 214 20.05 -19.51 1.19
N ASP A 215 20.12 -20.72 0.62
CA ASP A 215 20.26 -20.90 -0.82
C ASP A 215 19.06 -20.32 -1.59
N PHE A 216 17.84 -20.66 -1.16
CA PHE A 216 16.61 -20.14 -1.76
C PHE A 216 16.57 -18.62 -1.74
N LEU A 217 16.82 -18.03 -0.58
CA LEU A 217 16.73 -16.59 -0.37
C LEU A 217 17.87 -15.84 -1.06
N LYS A 218 19.07 -16.41 -1.13
CA LYS A 218 20.18 -15.84 -1.89
C LYS A 218 19.88 -15.84 -3.39
N LYS A 219 19.31 -16.93 -3.91
CA LYS A 219 18.90 -17.03 -5.32
C LYS A 219 17.81 -16.01 -5.63
N LEU A 220 16.82 -15.86 -4.75
CA LEU A 220 15.80 -14.81 -4.84
C LEU A 220 16.42 -13.41 -4.90
N SER A 221 17.28 -13.05 -3.94
CA SER A 221 17.93 -11.74 -3.89
C SER A 221 18.81 -11.44 -5.10
N THR A 222 19.31 -12.48 -5.78
CA THR A 222 20.12 -12.34 -7.00
C THR A 222 19.26 -12.11 -8.26
N LEU A 223 18.11 -12.79 -8.34
CA LEU A 223 17.26 -12.81 -9.54
C LEU A 223 16.15 -11.75 -9.51
N SER A 224 15.58 -11.49 -8.34
CA SER A 224 14.40 -10.64 -8.19
C SER A 224 14.72 -9.17 -8.37
N LYS A 225 13.80 -8.45 -8.98
CA LYS A 225 13.80 -6.98 -9.04
C LYS A 225 12.87 -6.36 -7.99
N ASP A 226 12.14 -7.18 -7.23
CA ASP A 226 11.25 -6.70 -6.18
C ASP A 226 12.07 -6.33 -4.93
N ILE A 227 12.23 -5.02 -4.75
CA ILE A 227 12.95 -4.39 -3.64
C ILE A 227 12.40 -4.83 -2.28
N ALA A 228 11.08 -4.93 -2.11
CA ALA A 228 10.48 -5.31 -0.83
C ALA A 228 10.73 -6.79 -0.52
N LEU A 229 10.61 -7.64 -1.55
CA LEU A 229 10.84 -9.07 -1.42
C LEU A 229 12.32 -9.40 -1.13
N THR A 230 13.25 -8.74 -1.84
CA THR A 230 14.69 -8.85 -1.59
C THR A 230 15.05 -8.37 -0.18
N SER A 231 14.44 -7.29 0.31
CA SER A 231 14.64 -6.85 1.70
C SER A 231 14.22 -7.91 2.71
N ARG A 232 13.09 -8.59 2.50
CA ARG A 232 12.62 -9.68 3.38
C ARG A 232 13.53 -10.90 3.29
N ALA A 233 13.98 -11.23 2.08
CA ALA A 233 14.90 -12.34 1.86
C ALA A 233 16.22 -12.17 2.61
N GLN A 234 16.81 -10.97 2.55
CA GLN A 234 18.03 -10.66 3.29
C GLN A 234 17.86 -10.78 4.80
N PHE A 235 16.73 -10.32 5.36
CA PHE A 235 16.42 -10.49 6.79
C PHE A 235 16.41 -11.96 7.19
N TRP A 236 15.73 -12.80 6.41
CA TRP A 236 15.62 -14.23 6.71
C TRP A 236 16.93 -14.99 6.49
N MET A 237 17.78 -14.54 5.56
CA MET A 237 19.16 -15.02 5.46
C MET A 237 20.00 -14.66 6.70
N ASN A 238 19.89 -13.43 7.19
CA ASN A 238 20.57 -12.99 8.41
C ASN A 238 20.09 -13.81 9.61
N HIS A 239 18.78 -14.05 9.72
CA HIS A 239 18.20 -14.97 10.72
C HIS A 239 18.79 -16.38 10.61
N ALA A 240 18.77 -16.98 9.41
CA ALA A 240 19.32 -18.32 9.18
C ALA A 240 20.83 -18.43 9.49
N ALA A 241 21.59 -17.36 9.26
CA ALA A 241 23.01 -17.30 9.63
C ALA A 241 23.20 -17.30 11.16
N ARG A 242 22.40 -16.53 11.89
CA ARG A 242 22.44 -16.45 13.36
C ARG A 242 22.07 -17.79 14.02
N GLU A 243 21.07 -18.50 13.49
CA GLU A 243 20.71 -19.85 13.95
C GLU A 243 21.87 -20.86 13.77
N GLN A 244 22.72 -20.65 12.76
CA GLN A 244 23.94 -21.43 12.55
C GLN A 244 25.13 -20.97 13.41
N GLY A 245 24.93 -20.01 14.33
CA GLY A 245 26.00 -19.42 15.14
C GLY A 245 26.95 -18.50 14.37
N LYS A 246 26.60 -18.11 13.14
CA LYS A 246 27.41 -17.19 12.32
C LYS A 246 27.08 -15.75 12.68
N SER A 247 28.11 -14.91 12.80
CA SER A 247 27.91 -13.47 12.94
C SER A 247 27.54 -12.84 11.59
N VAL A 248 26.57 -11.93 11.60
CA VAL A 248 26.25 -11.08 10.46
C VAL A 248 27.09 -9.81 10.59
N SER A 249 27.87 -9.47 9.56
CA SER A 249 28.79 -8.33 9.64
C SER A 249 28.02 -7.01 9.74
N ALA A 250 28.58 -6.03 10.47
CA ALA A 250 28.00 -4.69 10.58
C ALA A 250 27.79 -4.04 9.21
N ASN A 251 28.74 -4.18 8.28
CA ASN A 251 28.64 -3.66 6.92
C ASN A 251 27.45 -4.27 6.14
N THR A 252 27.23 -5.57 6.28
CA THR A 252 26.08 -6.24 5.63
C THR A 252 24.76 -5.71 6.16
N MET A 253 24.69 -5.46 7.47
CA MET A 253 23.54 -4.79 8.04
C MET A 253 23.45 -3.38 7.46
N GLU A 254 24.52 -2.57 7.47
CA GLU A 254 24.56 -1.17 6.99
C GLU A 254 24.08 -1.03 5.55
N ASP A 255 24.58 -1.90 4.67
CA ASP A 255 24.17 -1.99 3.27
C ASP A 255 22.68 -2.31 3.13
N HIS A 256 22.16 -3.22 3.97
CA HIS A 256 20.75 -3.60 4.00
C HIS A 256 19.88 -2.41 4.44
N PHE A 257 20.26 -1.71 5.50
CA PHE A 257 19.53 -0.51 5.95
C PHE A 257 19.56 0.60 4.91
N THR A 258 20.73 0.91 4.35
CA THR A 258 20.88 1.96 3.33
C THR A 258 19.99 1.67 2.12
N SER A 259 19.89 0.40 1.74
CA SER A 259 19.08 -0.04 0.61
C SER A 259 17.58 -0.01 0.90
N PHE A 260 17.13 -0.29 2.14
CA PHE A 260 15.70 -0.35 2.47
C PHE A 260 15.32 0.23 3.86
N PRO A 261 15.63 1.49 4.18
CA PRO A 261 15.61 2.02 5.55
C PRO A 261 14.21 2.20 6.17
N LEU A 262 13.16 1.85 5.41
CA LEU A 262 11.76 1.87 5.84
C LEU A 262 11.10 0.49 5.65
N SER A 263 11.84 -0.62 5.77
CA SER A 263 11.24 -1.96 5.87
C SER A 263 11.15 -2.38 7.34
N TYR A 264 10.06 -3.05 7.73
CA TYR A 264 9.90 -3.52 9.11
C TYR A 264 10.93 -4.57 9.50
N HIS A 265 11.28 -5.45 8.56
CA HIS A 265 12.27 -6.49 8.74
C HIS A 265 13.65 -5.92 9.08
N ILE A 266 14.06 -4.85 8.41
CA ILE A 266 15.32 -4.16 8.75
C ILE A 266 15.24 -3.53 10.13
N LEU A 267 14.14 -2.85 10.46
CA LEU A 267 13.98 -2.27 11.80
C LEU A 267 14.12 -3.34 12.89
N THR A 268 13.68 -4.57 12.61
CA THR A 268 13.80 -5.70 13.53
C THR A 268 15.24 -6.22 13.60
N ASP A 269 15.91 -6.39 12.46
CA ASP A 269 17.31 -6.84 12.38
C ASP A 269 18.28 -5.86 13.07
N TYR A 270 17.95 -4.57 13.06
CA TYR A 270 18.77 -3.49 13.58
C TYR A 270 18.49 -3.11 15.03
N ALA A 271 17.38 -3.56 15.61
CA ALA A 271 16.98 -3.18 16.97
C ALA A 271 18.03 -3.60 18.03
N THR A 272 18.96 -4.49 17.67
CA THR A 272 20.04 -4.99 18.53
C THR A 272 21.37 -4.27 18.38
N MET A 273 21.49 -3.31 17.46
CA MET A 273 22.72 -2.53 17.23
C MET A 273 22.79 -1.32 18.18
N GLU A 274 24.02 -0.91 18.54
CA GLU A 274 24.28 0.24 19.41
C GLU A 274 23.78 1.56 18.78
N ASP A 275 24.04 1.74 17.48
CA ASP A 275 23.43 2.78 16.65
C ASP A 275 22.20 2.22 15.94
N GLY A 276 21.02 2.51 16.48
CA GLY A 276 19.75 2.02 15.92
C GLY A 276 19.32 2.74 14.62
N PRO A 277 18.29 2.24 13.91
CA PRO A 277 17.80 2.80 12.64
C PRO A 277 17.44 4.29 12.69
N TYR A 278 17.06 4.75 13.88
CA TYR A 278 16.77 6.16 14.13
C TYR A 278 18.03 7.02 14.05
N GLN A 279 19.15 6.55 14.61
CA GLN A 279 20.42 7.28 14.64
C GLN A 279 20.94 7.49 13.22
N THR A 280 20.90 6.44 12.39
CA THR A 280 21.31 6.54 10.98
C THR A 280 20.46 7.57 10.21
N VAL A 281 19.16 7.66 10.50
CA VAL A 281 18.30 8.69 9.92
C VAL A 281 18.59 10.08 10.50
N SER A 282 18.88 10.20 11.79
CA SER A 282 19.18 11.49 12.42
C SER A 282 20.46 12.12 11.90
N ASP A 283 21.40 11.29 11.42
CA ASP A 283 22.68 11.75 10.87
C ASP A 283 22.57 12.23 9.42
N LEU A 284 21.44 11.99 8.74
CA LEU A 284 21.22 12.45 7.37
C LEU A 284 21.14 13.98 7.30
N ARG A 285 21.94 14.55 6.40
CA ARG A 285 21.95 15.99 6.13
C ARG A 285 20.68 16.43 5.41
N GLU A 286 20.17 17.60 5.79
CA GLU A 286 19.04 18.24 5.13
C GLU A 286 19.29 18.47 3.64
N GLN A 287 18.34 18.04 2.82
CA GLN A 287 18.38 18.17 1.38
C GLN A 287 17.71 19.47 0.94
N ARG A 288 18.20 20.06 -0.15
CA ARG A 288 17.65 21.32 -0.67
C ARG A 288 16.26 21.08 -1.25
N MET A 289 15.28 21.83 -0.73
CA MET A 289 13.95 21.94 -1.33
C MET A 289 14.00 22.82 -2.59
N GLN A 290 13.20 22.47 -3.59
CA GLN A 290 13.08 23.21 -4.85
C GLN A 290 11.61 23.56 -5.06
N THR A 291 11.30 24.81 -5.35
CA THR A 291 9.89 25.23 -5.57
C THR A 291 9.47 25.18 -7.02
N ARG A 292 10.42 24.94 -7.94
CA ARG A 292 10.19 24.83 -9.38
C ARG A 292 10.86 23.58 -9.92
N SER A 293 10.33 23.11 -11.04
CA SER A 293 10.71 21.92 -11.76
C SER A 293 11.05 22.25 -13.21
N SER A 294 11.74 21.36 -13.91
CA SER A 294 11.84 21.40 -15.38
C SER A 294 10.51 21.14 -16.10
N PHE A 295 9.50 20.62 -15.39
CA PHE A 295 8.15 20.43 -15.91
C PHE A 295 7.30 21.70 -15.73
N GLU A 296 7.12 22.45 -16.82
CA GLU A 296 6.44 23.76 -16.79
C GLU A 296 4.96 23.69 -16.40
N ASP A 297 4.26 22.61 -16.78
CA ASP A 297 2.87 22.39 -16.41
C ASP A 297 2.72 22.25 -14.89
N LEU A 298 3.65 21.55 -14.22
CA LEU A 298 3.70 21.47 -12.77
C LEU A 298 4.00 22.84 -12.14
N ASN A 299 4.92 23.61 -12.71
CA ASN A 299 5.26 24.95 -12.21
C ASN A 299 4.04 25.86 -12.20
N GLY A 300 3.27 25.89 -13.30
CA GLY A 300 2.08 26.72 -13.42
C GLY A 300 0.99 26.32 -12.42
N ALA A 301 0.76 25.01 -12.23
CA ALA A 301 -0.19 24.52 -11.24
C ALA A 301 0.23 24.89 -9.81
N ILE A 302 1.52 24.75 -9.47
CA ILE A 302 2.02 25.09 -8.13
C ILE A 302 2.02 26.60 -7.88
N GLN A 303 2.28 27.44 -8.88
CA GLN A 303 2.12 28.89 -8.77
C GLN A 303 0.67 29.29 -8.46
N LEU A 304 -0.31 28.62 -9.06
CA LEU A 304 -1.73 28.79 -8.75
C LEU A 304 -2.05 28.40 -7.30
N VAL A 305 -1.51 27.27 -6.82
CA VAL A 305 -1.64 26.84 -5.42
C VAL A 305 -1.08 27.88 -4.48
N GLU A 306 0.16 28.32 -4.70
CA GLU A 306 0.83 29.36 -3.91
C GLU A 306 0.02 30.66 -3.88
N HIS A 307 -0.51 31.09 -5.03
CA HIS A 307 -1.33 32.29 -5.15
C HIS A 307 -2.63 32.19 -4.36
N PHE A 308 -3.37 31.08 -4.49
CA PHE A 308 -4.60 30.88 -3.73
C PHE A 308 -4.33 30.82 -2.23
N MET A 309 -3.27 30.15 -1.79
CA MET A 309 -2.87 30.14 -0.39
C MET A 309 -2.51 31.54 0.12
N ALA A 310 -1.80 32.35 -0.67
CA ALA A 310 -1.47 33.73 -0.31
C ALA A 310 -2.73 34.62 -0.13
N GLN A 311 -3.81 34.28 -0.83
CA GLN A 311 -5.12 34.94 -0.69
C GLN A 311 -6.04 34.27 0.35
N GLN A 312 -5.55 33.28 1.11
CA GLN A 312 -6.36 32.48 2.06
C GLN A 312 -7.53 31.74 1.38
N LYS A 313 -7.41 31.44 0.08
CA LYS A 313 -8.37 30.67 -0.72
C LYS A 313 -8.01 29.18 -0.71
N ASP A 314 -7.92 28.61 0.49
CA ASP A 314 -7.43 27.24 0.73
C ASP A 314 -8.21 26.16 -0.02
N ALA A 315 -9.53 26.32 -0.18
CA ALA A 315 -10.36 25.39 -0.95
C ALA A 315 -9.93 25.32 -2.43
N LEU A 316 -9.56 26.45 -3.02
CA LEU A 316 -9.08 26.51 -4.42
C LEU A 316 -7.65 25.96 -4.52
N ALA A 317 -6.77 26.29 -3.58
CA ALA A 317 -5.42 25.72 -3.51
C ALA A 317 -5.46 24.19 -3.46
N LYS A 318 -6.26 23.64 -2.54
CA LYS A 318 -6.48 22.20 -2.41
C LYS A 318 -7.03 21.60 -3.71
N ARG A 319 -8.05 22.24 -4.30
CA ARG A 319 -8.66 21.76 -5.55
C ARG A 319 -7.65 21.70 -6.69
N THR A 320 -6.73 22.66 -6.78
CA THR A 320 -5.65 22.62 -7.77
C THR A 320 -4.70 21.44 -7.51
N LEU A 321 -4.31 21.19 -6.25
CA LEU A 321 -3.48 20.05 -5.88
C LEU A 321 -4.14 18.68 -6.15
N GLU A 322 -5.47 18.59 -6.14
CA GLU A 322 -6.20 17.37 -6.53
C GLU A 322 -6.05 17.03 -8.03
N PHE A 323 -5.72 18.01 -8.87
CA PHE A 323 -5.67 17.87 -10.34
C PHE A 323 -4.27 17.88 -10.94
N ILE A 324 -3.21 18.02 -10.13
CA ILE A 324 -1.85 17.92 -10.65
C ILE A 324 -1.59 16.52 -11.22
N ASP A 325 -0.70 16.45 -12.21
CA ASP A 325 -0.30 15.16 -12.78
C ASP A 325 0.71 14.48 -11.85
N TYR A 326 0.23 13.55 -11.03
CA TYR A 326 1.07 12.81 -10.09
C TYR A 326 2.03 11.82 -10.79
N ALA A 327 1.82 11.45 -12.06
CA ALA A 327 2.83 10.69 -12.80
C ALA A 327 3.98 11.60 -13.20
N GLU A 328 3.67 12.77 -13.73
CA GLU A 328 4.69 13.75 -14.08
C GLU A 328 5.48 14.19 -12.83
N LEU A 329 4.77 14.44 -11.72
CA LEU A 329 5.40 14.75 -10.43
C LEU A 329 6.34 13.64 -9.95
N ALA A 330 6.04 12.37 -10.19
CA ALA A 330 6.88 11.26 -9.76
C ALA A 330 8.23 11.21 -10.50
N GLU A 331 8.32 11.84 -11.67
CA GLU A 331 9.52 11.96 -12.49
C GLU A 331 10.21 13.34 -12.36
N ALA A 332 9.59 14.28 -11.64
CA ALA A 332 10.13 15.60 -11.33
C ALA A 332 11.31 15.54 -10.34
N GLU A 333 12.02 16.65 -10.19
CA GLU A 333 13.18 16.74 -9.29
C GLU A 333 12.79 16.45 -7.83
N PRO A 334 13.61 15.72 -7.07
CA PRO A 334 13.24 15.27 -5.73
C PRO A 334 13.01 16.41 -4.73
N GLY A 335 13.72 17.54 -4.91
CA GLY A 335 13.47 18.76 -4.13
C GLY A 335 12.11 19.38 -4.39
N PHE A 336 11.58 19.23 -5.61
CA PHE A 336 10.24 19.69 -6.01
C PHE A 336 9.15 18.74 -5.51
N GLN A 337 9.37 17.43 -5.61
CA GLN A 337 8.49 16.43 -4.99
C GLN A 337 8.29 16.70 -3.49
N LEU A 338 9.39 17.00 -2.77
CA LEU A 338 9.33 17.36 -1.35
C LEU A 338 8.53 18.65 -1.13
N TYR A 339 8.71 19.66 -1.98
CA TYR A 339 7.95 20.91 -1.87
C TYR A 339 6.45 20.67 -2.03
N VAL A 340 6.02 19.93 -3.07
CA VAL A 340 4.61 19.58 -3.26
C VAL A 340 4.07 18.78 -2.09
N ALA A 341 4.85 17.84 -1.52
CA ALA A 341 4.45 17.13 -0.31
C ALA A 341 4.21 18.06 0.90
N THR A 342 4.98 19.15 1.03
CA THR A 342 4.76 20.15 2.09
C THR A 342 3.49 20.96 1.89
N LEU A 343 3.09 21.21 0.64
CA LEU A 343 1.81 21.85 0.30
C LEU A 343 0.64 20.91 0.61
N LEU A 344 0.75 19.63 0.23
CA LEU A 344 -0.24 18.60 0.57
C LEU A 344 -0.42 18.45 2.08
N ALA A 345 0.66 18.60 2.86
CA ALA A 345 0.61 18.52 4.32
C ALA A 345 -0.21 19.62 5.00
N LYS A 346 -0.62 20.67 4.27
CA LYS A 346 -1.51 21.72 4.77
C LYS A 346 -2.98 21.29 4.82
N PHE A 347 -3.33 20.17 4.19
CA PHE A 347 -4.70 19.71 4.06
C PHE A 347 -4.85 18.28 4.63
N ASP A 348 -5.61 18.14 5.71
CA ASP A 348 -5.77 16.86 6.43
C ASP A 348 -6.35 15.73 5.57
N ASP A 349 -7.15 16.06 4.54
CA ASP A 349 -7.73 15.06 3.64
C ASP A 349 -6.91 14.79 2.37
N MET A 350 -5.72 15.41 2.24
CA MET A 350 -4.74 15.12 1.19
C MET A 350 -3.58 14.23 1.67
N ASN A 351 -3.72 13.64 2.86
CA ASN A 351 -2.73 12.74 3.45
C ASN A 351 -2.39 11.54 2.55
N HIS A 352 -3.36 11.01 1.80
CA HIS A 352 -3.13 9.91 0.86
C HIS A 352 -2.13 10.31 -0.23
N GLN A 353 -2.37 11.42 -0.92
CA GLN A 353 -1.50 11.98 -1.95
C GLN A 353 -0.13 12.32 -1.38
N ARG A 354 -0.09 12.93 -0.18
CA ARG A 354 1.17 13.23 0.52
C ARG A 354 1.99 11.97 0.76
N PHE A 355 1.36 10.89 1.24
CA PHE A 355 2.05 9.62 1.47
C PHE A 355 2.54 8.99 0.17
N MET A 356 1.75 9.06 -0.91
CA MET A 356 2.18 8.58 -2.22
C MET A 356 3.44 9.30 -2.70
N VAL A 357 3.45 10.64 -2.68
CA VAL A 357 4.60 11.44 -3.12
C VAL A 357 5.83 11.14 -2.27
N LEU A 358 5.70 11.18 -0.95
CA LEU A 358 6.84 10.94 -0.05
C LEU A 358 7.34 9.50 -0.09
N SER A 359 6.46 8.50 -0.22
CA SER A 359 6.88 7.11 -0.34
C SER A 359 7.71 6.89 -1.62
N ARG A 360 7.29 7.47 -2.75
CA ARG A 360 8.03 7.42 -4.02
C ARG A 360 9.37 8.16 -3.91
N LEU A 361 9.34 9.39 -3.40
CA LEU A 361 10.53 10.21 -3.18
C LEU A 361 11.56 9.45 -2.34
N PHE A 362 11.14 8.90 -1.22
CA PHE A 362 12.02 8.19 -0.31
C PHE A 362 12.54 6.88 -0.89
N GLN A 363 11.73 6.16 -1.66
CA GLN A 363 12.18 4.94 -2.35
C GLN A 363 13.29 5.25 -3.37
N ASN A 364 13.13 6.32 -4.16
CA ASN A 364 14.06 6.66 -5.24
C ASN A 364 15.26 7.49 -4.77
N HIS A 365 15.09 8.24 -3.68
CA HIS A 365 16.09 9.16 -3.14
C HIS A 365 16.20 9.02 -1.60
N PRO A 366 16.83 7.95 -1.10
CA PRO A 366 16.91 7.67 0.33
C PRO A 366 17.48 8.79 1.20
N GLN A 367 18.35 9.65 0.66
CA GLN A 367 18.92 10.81 1.34
C GLN A 367 17.88 11.86 1.76
N PHE A 368 16.66 11.81 1.22
CA PHE A 368 15.56 12.69 1.61
C PHE A 368 14.83 12.22 2.89
N LYS A 369 15.15 11.04 3.44
CA LYS A 369 14.52 10.52 4.67
C LYS A 369 15.03 11.17 5.97
N THR A 370 15.30 12.48 5.96
CA THR A 370 15.73 13.20 7.17
C THR A 370 14.59 13.25 8.20
N LEU A 371 14.93 13.45 9.49
CA LEU A 371 13.91 13.55 10.55
C LEU A 371 12.83 14.60 10.24
N LYS A 372 13.23 15.74 9.67
CA LYS A 372 12.30 16.79 9.24
C LYS A 372 11.30 16.28 8.20
N ASN A 373 11.76 15.55 7.20
CA ASN A 373 10.89 15.04 6.14
C ASN A 373 10.05 13.85 6.61
N LEU A 374 10.58 13.04 7.53
CA LEU A 374 9.79 12.00 8.19
C LEU A 374 8.64 12.59 9.02
N ASN A 375 8.82 13.73 9.70
CA ASN A 375 7.71 14.42 10.38
C ASN A 375 6.58 14.83 9.42
N ILE A 376 6.90 15.19 8.17
CA ILE A 376 5.88 15.45 7.13
C ILE A 376 5.20 14.13 6.74
N TYR A 377 5.96 13.04 6.68
CA TYR A 377 5.47 11.72 6.31
C TYR A 377 4.65 11.04 7.42
N TYR A 378 4.84 11.37 8.69
CA TYR A 378 4.21 10.74 9.86
C TYR A 378 3.39 11.76 10.67
N PRO A 379 2.23 12.25 10.19
CA PRO A 379 1.43 13.22 10.93
C PRO A 379 0.83 12.63 12.21
N LEU A 380 0.70 13.45 13.26
CA LEU A 380 -0.11 13.16 14.45
C LEU A 380 -1.60 13.50 14.24
N ALA A 381 -2.20 12.98 13.16
CA ALA A 381 -3.60 13.27 12.85
C ALA A 381 -4.55 12.60 13.85
N PHE A 382 -5.53 13.35 14.36
CA PHE A 382 -6.51 12.91 15.37
C PHE A 382 -5.90 12.43 16.71
N GLU A 383 -4.73 12.95 17.07
CA GLU A 383 -4.00 12.57 18.29
C GLU A 383 -4.89 12.53 19.55
N ASP A 384 -5.62 13.61 19.85
CA ASP A 384 -6.51 13.69 21.01
C ASP A 384 -7.53 12.54 21.06
N LEU A 385 -8.07 12.16 19.89
CA LEU A 385 -9.05 11.08 19.79
C LEU A 385 -8.39 9.71 19.93
N VAL A 386 -7.18 9.54 19.41
CA VAL A 386 -6.38 8.32 19.58
C VAL A 386 -6.04 8.13 21.07
N ILE A 387 -5.51 9.16 21.73
CA ILE A 387 -5.21 9.13 23.17
C ILE A 387 -6.48 8.89 23.99
N LYS A 388 -7.61 9.47 23.61
CA LYS A 388 -8.87 9.26 24.33
C LYS A 388 -9.40 7.83 24.22
N HIS A 389 -9.18 7.15 23.10
CA HIS A 389 -9.86 5.90 22.77
C HIS A 389 -8.94 4.68 22.61
N HIS A 390 -7.64 4.75 22.91
CA HIS A 390 -6.69 3.67 22.62
C HIS A 390 -6.95 2.33 23.36
N ARG A 391 -7.69 2.33 24.47
CA ARG A 391 -8.07 1.14 25.27
C ARG A 391 -6.88 0.23 25.64
N ASP A 392 -5.90 0.81 26.32
CA ASP A 392 -4.66 0.14 26.76
C ASP A 392 -3.77 -0.39 25.62
N GLN A 393 -4.11 -0.13 24.36
CA GLN A 393 -3.21 -0.35 23.23
C GLN A 393 -2.22 0.80 23.13
N ASP A 394 -1.04 0.55 22.57
CA ASP A 394 -0.10 1.61 22.22
C ASP A 394 -0.79 2.63 21.28
N PRO A 395 -0.87 3.94 21.64
CA PRO A 395 -1.45 4.99 20.81
C PRO A 395 -0.82 5.04 19.41
N PHE A 396 0.48 4.77 19.28
CA PHE A 396 1.17 4.76 17.99
C PHE A 396 0.80 3.56 17.15
N LEU A 397 0.51 2.41 17.77
CA LEU A 397 -0.01 1.26 17.06
C LEU A 397 -1.40 1.58 16.50
N LEU A 398 -2.26 2.22 17.29
CA LEU A 398 -3.60 2.61 16.85
C LEU A 398 -3.55 3.70 15.75
N LEU A 399 -2.68 4.69 15.90
CA LEU A 399 -2.43 5.73 14.89
C LEU A 399 -1.93 5.13 13.57
N SER A 400 -1.02 4.16 13.66
CA SER A 400 -0.49 3.42 12.51
C SER A 400 -1.54 2.57 11.80
N LEU A 401 -2.45 1.98 12.57
CA LEU A 401 -3.61 1.26 12.04
C LEU A 401 -4.56 2.22 11.29
N ILE A 402 -4.89 3.37 11.86
CA ILE A 402 -5.72 4.40 11.18
C ILE A 402 -5.06 4.86 9.87
N ARG A 403 -3.74 5.10 9.90
CA ARG A 403 -2.96 5.46 8.71
C ARG A 403 -3.12 4.42 7.61
N GLN A 404 -2.95 3.14 7.95
CA GLN A 404 -3.00 2.05 6.99
C GLN A 404 -4.42 1.88 6.40
N GLU A 405 -5.46 2.08 7.21
CA GLU A 405 -6.85 1.88 6.79
C GLU A 405 -7.40 3.01 5.91
N SER A 406 -7.08 4.27 6.23
CA SER A 406 -7.75 5.41 5.59
C SER A 406 -6.82 6.53 5.14
N SER A 407 -5.52 6.41 5.40
CA SER A 407 -4.59 7.54 5.33
C SER A 407 -5.12 8.76 6.10
N PHE A 408 -5.79 8.54 7.24
CA PHE A 408 -6.44 9.55 8.06
C PHE A 408 -7.61 10.31 7.39
N ASN A 409 -8.19 9.81 6.30
CA ASN A 409 -9.38 10.44 5.73
C ASN A 409 -10.66 9.85 6.38
N PRO A 410 -11.41 10.63 7.18
CA PRO A 410 -12.61 10.15 7.86
C PRO A 410 -13.77 9.86 6.91
N ASN A 411 -13.69 10.34 5.66
CA ASN A 411 -14.72 10.15 4.64
C ASN A 411 -14.51 8.91 3.76
N THR A 412 -13.45 8.14 4.01
CA THR A 412 -13.11 6.95 3.20
C THR A 412 -14.18 5.87 3.30
N LYS A 413 -14.63 5.39 2.15
CA LYS A 413 -15.51 4.21 2.02
C LYS A 413 -14.93 3.22 1.01
N SER A 414 -14.74 1.97 1.43
CA SER A 414 -14.30 0.92 0.53
C SER A 414 -15.44 0.42 -0.38
N PRO A 415 -15.13 -0.20 -1.53
CA PRO A 415 -16.14 -0.78 -2.42
C PRO A 415 -17.01 -1.86 -1.77
N VAL A 416 -16.50 -2.51 -0.72
CA VAL A 416 -17.20 -3.57 0.04
C VAL A 416 -17.91 -3.04 1.29
N GLY A 417 -17.87 -1.73 1.54
CA GLY A 417 -18.66 -1.04 2.57
C GLY A 417 -17.91 -0.72 3.87
N ALA A 418 -16.60 -0.95 3.96
CA ALA A 418 -15.80 -0.51 5.09
C ALA A 418 -15.79 1.02 5.15
N THR A 419 -15.95 1.64 6.33
CA THR A 419 -16.22 3.08 6.44
C THR A 419 -15.38 3.77 7.51
N GLY A 420 -14.90 4.98 7.19
CA GLY A 420 -14.24 5.91 8.12
C GLY A 420 -12.76 5.61 8.39
N LEU A 421 -12.22 6.25 9.43
CA LEU A 421 -10.79 6.27 9.76
C LEU A 421 -10.16 4.87 9.94
N MET A 422 -10.87 3.96 10.60
CA MET A 422 -10.45 2.60 10.89
C MET A 422 -11.18 1.56 10.02
N GLN A 423 -11.83 2.00 8.93
CA GLN A 423 -12.52 1.15 7.96
C GLN A 423 -13.41 0.08 8.59
N ILE A 424 -14.32 0.51 9.46
CA ILE A 424 -15.21 -0.41 10.19
C ILE A 424 -16.32 -0.88 9.26
N MET A 425 -16.51 -2.21 9.20
CA MET A 425 -17.64 -2.81 8.50
C MET A 425 -18.95 -2.55 9.27
N PRO A 426 -20.07 -2.20 8.60
CA PRO A 426 -21.35 -1.98 9.25
C PRO A 426 -21.82 -3.18 10.10
N ARG A 427 -21.52 -4.40 9.67
CA ARG A 427 -21.80 -5.62 10.45
C ARG A 427 -20.99 -5.66 11.75
N THR A 428 -19.68 -5.40 11.69
CA THR A 428 -18.82 -5.33 12.88
C THR A 428 -19.31 -4.25 13.85
N ALA A 429 -19.68 -3.07 13.33
CA ALA A 429 -20.24 -2.01 14.15
C ALA A 429 -21.55 -2.42 14.83
N LYS A 430 -22.44 -3.11 14.10
CA LYS A 430 -23.68 -3.67 14.64
C LYS A 430 -23.42 -4.68 15.74
N ASP A 431 -22.47 -5.59 15.55
CA ASP A 431 -22.14 -6.63 16.53
C ASP A 431 -21.56 -6.01 17.82
N LEU A 432 -20.76 -4.93 17.69
CA LEU A 432 -20.20 -4.19 18.82
C LEU A 432 -21.21 -3.33 19.59
N LYS A 433 -22.10 -2.61 18.87
CA LYS A 433 -23.12 -1.73 19.48
C LYS A 433 -24.44 -2.44 19.80
N LYS A 434 -24.63 -3.67 19.34
CA LYS A 434 -25.89 -4.44 19.41
C LYS A 434 -27.10 -3.70 18.81
N ARG A 435 -26.86 -2.78 17.87
CA ARG A 435 -27.87 -2.04 17.11
C ARG A 435 -27.32 -1.65 15.74
N VAL A 436 -28.19 -1.31 14.81
CA VAL A 436 -27.76 -0.74 13.52
C VAL A 436 -27.00 0.57 13.79
N VAL A 437 -25.86 0.72 13.13
CA VAL A 437 -25.00 1.90 13.17
C VAL A 437 -25.11 2.58 11.81
N THR A 438 -25.33 3.89 11.82
CA THR A 438 -25.51 4.66 10.58
C THR A 438 -24.18 5.03 9.94
N ASP A 439 -24.16 5.27 8.63
CA ASP A 439 -22.98 5.78 7.94
C ASP A 439 -22.46 7.08 8.55
N LYS A 440 -23.36 8.00 8.92
CA LYS A 440 -22.99 9.26 9.57
C LYS A 440 -22.20 9.02 10.87
N GLU A 441 -22.60 8.01 11.64
CA GLU A 441 -21.95 7.63 12.88
C GLU A 441 -20.61 6.90 12.65
N LEU A 442 -20.43 6.23 11.50
CA LEU A 442 -19.15 5.63 11.10
C LEU A 442 -18.20 6.63 10.45
N LEU A 443 -18.70 7.73 9.87
CA LEU A 443 -17.89 8.81 9.31
C LEU A 443 -17.45 9.83 10.38
N ASP A 444 -18.11 9.84 11.54
CA ASP A 444 -17.68 10.63 12.71
C ASP A 444 -16.35 10.09 13.26
N PRO A 445 -15.27 10.90 13.28
CA PRO A 445 -13.94 10.45 13.72
C PRO A 445 -13.91 9.81 15.11
N SER A 446 -14.55 10.45 16.10
CA SER A 446 -14.51 9.96 17.49
C SER A 446 -15.25 8.63 17.63
N SER A 447 -16.45 8.51 17.06
CA SER A 447 -17.22 7.26 17.06
C SER A 447 -16.51 6.14 16.31
N ASN A 448 -15.89 6.45 15.16
CA ASN A 448 -15.17 5.48 14.36
C ASN A 448 -13.92 4.94 15.08
N ILE A 449 -13.08 5.83 15.63
CA ILE A 449 -11.88 5.45 16.40
C ILE A 449 -12.29 4.64 17.65
N GLN A 450 -13.31 5.07 18.38
CA GLN A 450 -13.81 4.32 19.54
C GLN A 450 -14.24 2.89 19.17
N LEU A 451 -14.98 2.73 18.07
CA LEU A 451 -15.42 1.43 17.59
C LEU A 451 -14.25 0.56 17.11
N GLY A 452 -13.34 1.14 16.33
CA GLY A 452 -12.18 0.42 15.81
C GLY A 452 -11.20 0.01 16.89
N ALA A 453 -10.89 0.89 17.85
CA ALA A 453 -10.07 0.54 19.01
C ALA A 453 -10.72 -0.56 19.85
N ARG A 454 -12.05 -0.53 20.02
CA ARG A 454 -12.78 -1.62 20.69
C ARG A 454 -12.72 -2.93 19.92
N TYR A 455 -12.83 -2.90 18.59
CA TYR A 455 -12.71 -4.09 17.76
C TYR A 455 -11.29 -4.67 17.83
N PHE A 456 -10.29 -3.82 17.65
CA PHE A 456 -8.88 -4.22 17.69
C PHE A 456 -8.49 -4.81 19.06
N ALA A 457 -8.88 -4.17 20.17
CA ALA A 457 -8.63 -4.70 21.51
C ALA A 457 -9.29 -6.10 21.72
N ALA A 458 -10.45 -6.35 21.10
CA ALA A 458 -11.08 -7.67 21.14
C ALA A 458 -10.26 -8.72 20.38
N LEU A 459 -9.67 -8.36 19.24
CA LEU A 459 -8.76 -9.24 18.49
C LEU A 459 -7.46 -9.48 19.26
N VAL A 460 -6.86 -8.45 19.86
CA VAL A 460 -5.67 -8.58 20.71
C VAL A 460 -5.93 -9.58 21.85
N LYS A 461 -7.09 -9.47 22.50
CA LYS A 461 -7.53 -10.44 23.52
C LYS A 461 -7.74 -11.84 22.95
N GLU A 462 -8.36 -11.97 21.78
CA GLU A 462 -8.59 -13.26 21.10
C GLU A 462 -7.27 -14.01 20.85
N PHE A 463 -6.24 -13.28 20.42
CA PHE A 463 -4.91 -13.82 20.10
C PHE A 463 -3.91 -13.69 21.25
N LYS A 464 -4.38 -13.60 22.51
CA LYS A 464 -3.54 -13.63 23.72
C LYS A 464 -2.40 -12.60 23.72
N ASN A 465 -2.72 -11.35 23.35
CA ASN A 465 -1.78 -10.22 23.23
C ASN A 465 -0.75 -10.34 22.09
N ASP A 466 -0.96 -11.22 21.11
CA ASP A 466 -0.19 -11.21 19.88
C ASP A 466 -0.73 -10.16 18.90
N HIS A 467 -0.11 -8.97 18.90
CA HIS A 467 -0.53 -7.86 18.04
C HIS A 467 -0.37 -8.16 16.55
N MET A 468 0.62 -8.95 16.13
CA MET A 468 0.79 -9.34 14.72
C MET A 468 -0.41 -10.18 14.23
N LYS A 469 -0.83 -11.17 15.01
CA LYS A 469 -2.02 -11.98 14.71
C LYS A 469 -3.31 -11.17 14.79
N ALA A 470 -3.39 -10.21 15.71
CA ALA A 470 -4.54 -9.30 15.82
C ALA A 470 -4.65 -8.38 14.60
N LEU A 471 -3.55 -7.79 14.14
CA LEU A 471 -3.51 -6.96 12.92
C LEU A 471 -3.86 -7.78 11.67
N ALA A 472 -3.27 -8.98 11.53
CA ALA A 472 -3.61 -9.89 10.44
C ALA A 472 -5.11 -10.25 10.46
N SER A 473 -5.70 -10.40 11.65
CA SER A 473 -7.13 -10.68 11.81
C SER A 473 -8.02 -9.47 11.55
N TYR A 474 -7.52 -8.27 11.78
CA TYR A 474 -8.22 -7.03 11.46
C TYR A 474 -8.43 -6.93 9.95
N ASN A 475 -7.39 -7.19 9.17
CA ASN A 475 -7.41 -7.16 7.71
C ASN A 475 -8.08 -8.39 7.07
N ALA A 476 -7.67 -9.60 7.45
CA ALA A 476 -8.09 -10.84 6.77
C ALA A 476 -9.20 -11.61 7.49
N GLY A 477 -9.61 -11.17 8.69
CA GLY A 477 -10.57 -11.86 9.54
C GLY A 477 -9.96 -12.99 10.37
N SER A 478 -10.40 -13.11 11.63
CA SER A 478 -9.84 -14.10 12.59
C SER A 478 -10.02 -15.56 12.16
N GLY A 479 -11.04 -15.84 11.34
CA GLY A 479 -11.24 -17.17 10.75
C GLY A 479 -10.10 -17.60 9.81
N ASN A 480 -9.51 -16.68 9.06
CA ASN A 480 -8.36 -16.97 8.20
C ASN A 480 -7.09 -17.13 9.03
N VAL A 481 -6.85 -16.23 10.00
CA VAL A 481 -5.69 -16.33 10.89
C VAL A 481 -5.69 -17.65 11.67
N ARG A 482 -6.83 -18.09 12.21
CA ARG A 482 -6.92 -19.41 12.87
C ARG A 482 -6.62 -20.58 11.93
N LYS A 483 -6.96 -20.48 10.64
CA LYS A 483 -6.57 -21.50 9.64
C LYS A 483 -5.07 -21.49 9.40
N TRP A 484 -4.47 -20.31 9.28
CA TRP A 484 -3.03 -20.17 9.07
C TRP A 484 -2.22 -20.63 10.30
N MET A 485 -2.68 -20.36 11.52
CA MET A 485 -2.05 -20.87 12.74
C MET A 485 -2.04 -22.39 12.80
N LYS A 486 -3.12 -23.03 12.35
CA LYS A 486 -3.16 -24.50 12.24
C LYS A 486 -2.23 -25.01 11.14
N ARG A 487 -2.14 -24.27 10.04
CA ARG A 487 -1.32 -24.62 8.87
C ARG A 487 0.17 -24.52 9.14
N TYR A 488 0.59 -23.45 9.80
CA TYR A 488 1.99 -23.15 10.15
C TYR A 488 2.08 -22.98 11.68
N PRO A 489 2.24 -24.09 12.43
CA PRO A 489 2.44 -24.04 13.88
C PRO A 489 3.86 -23.52 14.18
N VAL A 490 4.02 -22.20 14.18
CA VAL A 490 5.30 -21.52 14.48
C VAL A 490 5.15 -20.59 15.67
N GLU A 491 6.18 -20.57 16.52
CA GLU A 491 6.22 -19.68 17.68
C GLU A 491 6.70 -18.28 17.30
N ASN A 492 7.66 -18.18 16.37
CA ASN A 492 8.19 -16.92 15.86
C ASN A 492 7.07 -16.09 15.20
N PRO A 493 6.65 -14.95 15.77
CA PRO A 493 5.53 -14.16 15.25
C PRO A 493 5.79 -13.56 13.87
N LEU A 494 7.03 -13.15 13.59
CA LEU A 494 7.40 -12.58 12.30
C LEU A 494 7.43 -13.66 11.20
N LEU A 495 7.92 -14.86 11.52
CA LEU A 495 7.85 -16.00 10.61
C LEU A 495 6.39 -16.36 10.31
N PHE A 496 5.53 -16.35 11.34
CA PHE A 496 4.10 -16.56 11.13
C PHE A 496 3.51 -15.54 10.14
N VAL A 497 3.79 -14.25 10.34
CA VAL A 497 3.34 -13.18 9.43
C VAL A 497 3.83 -13.44 8.02
N ASP A 498 5.10 -13.77 7.84
CA ASP A 498 5.67 -13.98 6.52
C ASP A 498 5.21 -15.26 5.82
N LEU A 499 4.76 -16.24 6.60
CA LEU A 499 4.09 -17.43 6.11
C LEU A 499 2.62 -17.20 5.74
N ILE A 500 2.00 -16.06 6.08
CA ILE A 500 0.62 -15.76 5.68
C ILE A 500 0.50 -15.80 4.14
N PRO A 501 -0.41 -16.59 3.55
CA PRO A 501 -0.53 -16.72 2.10
C PRO A 501 -0.97 -15.44 1.37
N PHE A 502 -1.56 -14.48 2.08
CA PHE A 502 -2.08 -13.24 1.50
C PHE A 502 -1.03 -12.13 1.57
N ASP A 503 -0.49 -11.76 0.41
CA ASP A 503 0.53 -10.69 0.29
C ASP A 503 0.05 -9.39 0.91
N GLU A 504 -1.20 -9.00 0.63
CA GLU A 504 -1.86 -7.82 1.20
C GLU A 504 -1.80 -7.82 2.73
N THR A 505 -2.09 -8.95 3.37
CA THR A 505 -2.07 -9.06 4.83
C THR A 505 -0.65 -9.03 5.39
N ARG A 506 0.34 -9.61 4.68
CA ARG A 506 1.75 -9.53 5.08
C ARG A 506 2.27 -8.11 5.07
N GLU A 507 1.98 -7.37 3.99
CA GLU A 507 2.38 -5.97 3.86
C GLU A 507 1.62 -5.06 4.83
N TYR A 508 0.35 -5.37 5.09
CA TYR A 508 -0.46 -4.65 6.06
C TYR A 508 0.13 -4.71 7.47
N VAL A 509 0.49 -5.91 7.95
CA VAL A 509 1.08 -6.08 9.29
C VAL A 509 2.44 -5.39 9.38
N ALA A 510 3.34 -5.68 8.42
CA ALA A 510 4.67 -5.09 8.40
C ALA A 510 4.62 -3.55 8.29
N GLY A 511 3.73 -3.02 7.45
CA GLY A 511 3.55 -1.58 7.26
C GLY A 511 3.10 -0.88 8.55
N ILE A 512 2.15 -1.46 9.28
CA ILE A 512 1.66 -0.90 10.55
C ILE A 512 2.76 -0.89 11.62
N LEU A 513 3.49 -1.99 11.77
CA LEU A 513 4.54 -2.08 12.80
C LEU A 513 5.74 -1.18 12.48
N ARG A 514 6.10 -1.05 11.19
CA ARG A 514 7.05 -0.04 10.75
C ARG A 514 6.58 1.37 11.12
N ASN A 515 5.32 1.68 10.83
CA ASN A 515 4.78 3.01 11.11
C ASN A 515 4.79 3.27 12.63
N GLN A 516 4.43 2.28 13.45
CA GLN A 516 4.43 2.39 14.91
C GLN A 516 5.83 2.73 15.42
N TYR A 517 6.86 2.04 14.93
CA TYR A 517 8.24 2.34 15.26
C TYR A 517 8.58 3.81 14.96
N TRP A 518 8.32 4.29 13.74
CA TRP A 518 8.68 5.68 13.38
C TRP A 518 7.89 6.72 14.16
N TYR A 519 6.60 6.49 14.40
CA TYR A 519 5.82 7.35 15.29
C TYR A 519 6.42 7.42 16.69
N SER A 520 6.80 6.27 17.27
CA SER A 520 7.40 6.23 18.61
C SER A 520 8.74 6.95 18.71
N LYS A 521 9.50 6.98 17.61
CA LYS A 521 10.81 7.63 17.55
C LYS A 521 10.72 9.13 17.27
N LEU A 522 9.74 9.56 16.48
CA LEU A 522 9.55 10.97 16.14
C LEU A 522 8.83 11.75 17.24
N TYR A 523 8.00 11.07 18.05
CA TYR A 523 7.14 11.69 19.06
C TYR A 523 7.28 11.05 20.45
N PRO A 524 8.50 10.88 20.99
CA PRO A 524 8.70 10.16 22.26
C PRO A 524 7.91 10.74 23.43
N GLU A 525 7.57 12.04 23.41
CA GLU A 525 6.80 12.74 24.43
C GLU A 525 5.38 12.18 24.64
N LEU A 526 4.76 11.59 23.62
CA LEU A 526 3.41 11.02 23.75
C LEU A 526 3.39 9.73 24.59
N LEU A 527 4.54 9.06 24.73
CA LEU A 527 4.71 7.91 25.64
C LEU A 527 4.78 8.33 27.11
N VAL A 528 5.08 9.60 27.38
CA VAL A 528 5.35 10.14 28.73
C VAL A 528 4.11 10.78 29.36
N THR A 529 2.94 10.69 28.72
CA THR A 529 1.70 11.22 29.31
C THR A 529 1.42 10.56 30.66
N PRO A 530 1.03 11.32 31.72
CA PRO A 530 0.96 10.83 33.10
C PRO A 530 0.06 9.60 33.32
N GLN A 531 -0.88 9.32 32.40
CA GLN A 531 -1.71 8.12 32.45
C GLN A 531 -0.92 6.83 32.18
N MET A 532 0.11 6.85 31.33
CA MET A 532 0.92 5.66 31.00
C MET A 532 2.03 5.37 32.02
N ALA A 533 2.58 6.41 32.67
CA ALA A 533 3.59 6.26 33.72
C ALA A 533 3.06 5.55 34.99
N SER A 534 1.75 5.54 35.20
CA SER A 534 1.11 4.87 36.34
C SER A 534 0.97 3.35 36.18
N GLN A 535 1.11 2.81 34.97
CA GLN A 535 1.00 1.37 34.70
C GLN A 535 2.36 0.65 34.69
N THR A 536 3.44 1.36 34.37
CA THR A 536 4.81 0.81 34.35
C THR A 536 5.41 0.64 35.74
N SER A 537 4.89 1.33 36.76
CA SER A 537 5.29 1.14 38.16
C SER A 537 4.58 -0.03 38.86
N ALA A 538 3.58 -0.65 38.24
CA ALA A 538 2.86 -1.81 38.78
C ALA A 538 3.38 -3.17 38.27
N GLN A 539 4.41 -3.17 37.41
CA GLN A 539 5.06 -4.37 36.87
C GLN A 539 6.59 -4.42 37.14
N LYS A 540 7.08 -3.62 38.09
CA LYS A 540 8.43 -3.80 38.66
C LYS A 540 8.37 -4.60 39.95
#